data_AF-A0A8T5TP94-F1
#
_entry.id   AF-A0A8T5TP94-F1
#
_cell.length_a   1.000
_cell.length_b   1.000
_cell.length_c   1.000
_cell.angle_alpha   90.00
_cell.angle_beta   90.00
_cell.angle_gamma   90.00
#
_symmetry.space_group_name_H-M   'P 1'
#
loop_
_entity.id
_entity.type
_entity.pdbx_description
1 polymer ?
#
loop_
_entity_poly.entity_id
_entity_poly.type
_entity_poly.pdbx_seq_one_letter_code
_entity_poly.pdbx_strand_id
1 'polypeptide(L)'
;MKKERAIIIKNPRIKRIRNELRILLKLWVSDIRISLRERNSPQKEIAKLTSMEGLSICSCLHCGYSDKDMIYRPDMRQWLCIECNSELVYFAKLRTELQMDASVIDEFFKRLSGEEGVGIKNIIRSSIKCGGQSYPLSKEILSRMGVKQEVQDQFLKLCQHYGGHCDCEIVLNAASVFLGE
;
A
#
# COMPACT_ATOMS: atom_id res chain seq x y z
N MET A 1 13.11 -14.24 -13.67
CA MET A 1 13.49 -13.08 -12.82
C MET A 1 14.74 -13.45 -12.02
N LYS A 2 15.82 -12.67 -12.10
CA LYS A 2 16.98 -12.87 -11.20
C LYS A 2 16.49 -12.65 -9.76
N LYS A 3 16.78 -13.57 -8.85
CA LYS A 3 16.46 -13.41 -7.42
C LYS A 3 17.10 -12.10 -6.94
N GLU A 4 16.31 -11.09 -6.63
CA GLU A 4 16.81 -9.89 -5.99
C GLU A 4 17.45 -10.30 -4.67
N ARG A 5 18.76 -10.05 -4.53
CA ARG A 5 19.49 -10.39 -3.31
C ARG A 5 19.19 -9.32 -2.28
N ALA A 6 18.28 -9.60 -1.35
CA ALA A 6 18.07 -8.75 -0.19
C ALA A 6 19.26 -8.91 0.78
N ILE A 7 19.89 -7.79 1.17
CA ILE A 7 20.92 -7.78 2.21
C ILE A 7 20.23 -7.61 3.55
N ILE A 8 20.14 -8.70 4.32
CA ILE A 8 19.56 -8.69 5.67
C ILE A 8 20.70 -8.69 6.68
N ILE A 9 20.81 -7.61 7.46
CA ILE A 9 21.86 -7.48 8.48
C ILE A 9 21.41 -8.22 9.73
N LYS A 10 21.87 -9.47 9.94
CA LYS A 10 21.47 -10.24 11.12
C LYS A 10 22.17 -9.79 12.41
N ASN A 11 23.39 -9.27 12.31
CA ASN A 11 24.19 -8.89 13.48
C ASN A 11 23.63 -7.61 14.14
N PRO A 12 23.24 -7.66 15.43
CA PRO A 12 22.64 -6.50 16.11
C PRO A 12 23.59 -5.31 16.24
N ARG A 13 24.90 -5.53 16.36
CA ARG A 13 25.90 -4.44 16.40
C ARG A 13 25.93 -3.69 15.08
N ILE A 14 25.88 -4.41 13.95
CA ILE A 14 25.87 -3.79 12.62
C ILE A 14 24.52 -3.08 12.37
N LYS A 15 23.39 -3.65 12.81
CA LYS A 15 22.08 -2.96 12.78
C LYS A 15 22.13 -1.62 13.53
N ARG A 16 22.76 -1.61 14.72
CA ARG A 16 22.96 -0.38 15.50
C ARG A 16 23.77 0.64 14.71
N ILE A 17 24.94 0.26 14.19
CA ILE A 17 25.78 1.15 13.37
C ILE A 17 25.00 1.74 12.19
N ARG A 18 24.26 0.91 11.44
CA ARG A 18 23.40 1.37 10.34
C ARG A 18 22.38 2.41 10.82
N ASN A 19 21.71 2.17 11.95
CA ASN A 19 20.70 3.08 12.48
C ASN A 19 21.32 4.41 12.92
N GLU A 20 22.46 4.38 13.62
CA GLU A 20 23.19 5.59 14.01
C GLU A 20 23.63 6.40 12.79
N LEU A 21 24.15 5.75 11.74
CA LEU A 21 24.51 6.44 10.49
C LEU A 21 23.30 7.12 9.83
N ARG A 22 22.12 6.49 9.83
CA ARG A 22 20.89 7.11 9.32
C ARG A 22 20.44 8.28 10.18
N ILE A 23 20.57 8.20 11.50
CA ILE A 23 20.27 9.32 12.41
C ILE A 23 21.20 10.50 12.10
N LEU A 24 22.51 10.26 11.98
CA LEU A 24 23.48 11.31 11.62
C LEU A 24 23.15 11.97 10.28
N LEU A 25 22.77 11.19 9.27
CA LEU A 25 22.34 11.74 7.97
C LEU A 25 21.09 12.61 8.11
N LYS A 26 20.09 12.19 8.89
CA LYS A 26 18.87 12.98 9.12
C LYS A 26 19.16 14.29 9.86
N LEU A 27 20.03 14.25 10.86
CA LEU A 27 20.48 15.45 11.58
C LEU A 27 21.20 16.41 10.63
N TRP A 28 22.14 15.90 9.82
CA TRP A 28 22.83 16.69 8.82
C TRP A 28 21.88 17.34 7.80
N VAL A 29 20.88 16.59 7.30
CA VAL A 29 19.84 17.13 6.42
C VAL A 29 19.01 18.21 7.12
N SER A 30 18.72 18.04 8.41
CA SER A 30 18.03 19.04 9.23
C SER A 30 18.84 20.34 9.35
N ASP A 31 20.15 20.23 9.59
CA ASP A 31 21.05 21.39 9.69
C ASP A 31 21.09 22.15 8.36
N ILE A 32 21.22 21.44 7.23
CA ILE A 32 21.14 22.06 5.90
C ILE A 32 19.80 22.77 5.71
N ARG A 33 18.69 22.14 6.13
CA ARG A 33 17.35 22.74 6.05
C ARG A 33 17.26 24.04 6.84
N ILE A 34 17.87 24.11 8.03
CA ILE A 34 17.94 25.33 8.85
C ILE A 34 18.76 26.40 8.12
N SER A 35 19.97 26.07 7.66
CA SER A 35 20.82 27.03 6.94
C SER A 35 20.21 27.52 5.62
N LEU A 36 19.38 26.72 4.96
CA LEU A 36 18.66 27.15 3.76
C LEU A 36 17.56 28.16 4.11
N ARG A 37 16.83 27.99 5.21
CA ARG A 37 15.74 28.90 5.62
C ARG A 37 16.20 30.33 5.86
N GLU A 38 17.46 30.53 6.21
CA GLU A 38 18.08 31.85 6.43
C GLU A 38 18.39 32.60 5.13
N ARG A 39 18.24 31.96 3.96
CA ARG A 39 18.50 32.56 2.64
C ARG A 39 17.23 33.18 2.03
N ASN A 40 17.39 34.06 1.05
CA ASN A 40 16.28 34.58 0.26
C ASN A 40 15.70 33.49 -0.68
N SER A 41 14.40 33.22 -0.58
CA SER A 41 13.64 32.30 -1.44
C SER A 41 14.07 30.80 -1.45
N PRO A 42 14.24 30.12 -0.29
CA PRO A 42 14.82 28.77 -0.22
C PRO A 42 13.83 27.61 -0.48
N GLN A 43 12.59 27.93 -0.84
CA GLN A 43 11.50 26.94 -0.89
C GLN A 43 11.80 25.81 -1.88
N LYS A 44 12.43 26.12 -3.02
CA LYS A 44 12.75 25.14 -4.07
C LYS A 44 13.82 24.16 -3.61
N GLU A 45 14.87 24.66 -2.95
CA GLU A 45 15.95 23.87 -2.40
C GLU A 45 15.47 22.98 -1.26
N ILE A 46 14.65 23.53 -0.36
CA ILE A 46 14.04 22.78 0.74
C ILE A 46 13.15 21.66 0.19
N ALA A 47 12.29 21.96 -0.80
CA ALA A 47 11.44 20.95 -1.43
C ALA A 47 12.27 19.85 -2.11
N LYS A 48 13.34 20.21 -2.82
CA LYS A 48 14.27 19.25 -3.44
C LYS A 48 14.94 18.37 -2.38
N LEU A 49 15.40 18.96 -1.27
CA LEU A 49 16.05 18.23 -0.19
C LEU A 49 15.09 17.25 0.50
N THR A 50 13.86 17.69 0.79
CA THR A 50 12.79 16.82 1.33
C THR A 50 12.48 15.66 0.40
N SER A 51 12.39 15.92 -0.91
CA SER A 51 12.19 14.87 -1.91
C SER A 51 13.33 13.86 -1.94
N MET A 52 14.59 14.32 -1.92
CA MET A 52 15.77 13.44 -1.88
C MET A 52 15.82 12.60 -0.61
N GLU A 53 15.49 13.18 0.54
CA GLU A 53 15.44 12.45 1.81
C GLU A 53 14.34 11.38 1.81
N GLY A 54 13.14 11.71 1.34
CA GLY A 54 12.03 10.77 1.23
C GLY A 54 12.32 9.60 0.29
N LEU A 55 13.16 9.82 -0.74
CA LEU A 55 13.64 8.80 -1.67
C LEU A 55 14.95 8.13 -1.24
N SER A 56 15.47 8.40 -0.04
CA SER A 56 16.74 7.86 0.44
C SER A 56 16.57 6.53 1.19
N ILE A 57 17.70 5.85 1.45
CA ILE A 57 17.74 4.64 2.29
C ILE A 57 17.41 4.91 3.77
N CYS A 58 17.22 6.18 4.17
CA CYS A 58 17.02 6.58 5.56
C CYS A 58 15.60 6.36 6.07
N SER A 59 14.62 6.10 5.20
CA SER A 59 13.24 5.82 5.58
C SER A 59 12.51 5.02 4.51
N CYS A 60 11.61 4.13 4.91
CA CYS A 60 10.68 3.48 4.00
C CYS A 60 9.52 4.42 3.68
N LEU A 61 9.30 4.70 2.41
CA LEU A 61 8.19 5.56 1.98
C LEU A 61 6.81 4.96 2.30
N HIS A 62 6.70 3.63 2.37
CA HIS A 62 5.44 2.94 2.66
C HIS A 62 5.07 2.97 4.15
N CYS A 63 6.02 2.74 5.06
CA CYS A 63 5.72 2.56 6.49
C CYS A 63 6.40 3.57 7.41
N GLY A 64 7.19 4.51 6.88
CA GLY A 64 7.88 5.55 7.64
C GLY A 64 9.08 5.06 8.48
N TYR A 65 9.18 3.75 8.74
CA TYR A 65 10.27 3.19 9.54
C TYR A 65 11.65 3.46 8.92
N SER A 66 12.63 3.70 9.78
CA SER A 66 14.01 4.06 9.40
C SER A 66 15.08 3.13 9.97
N ASP A 67 14.67 2.15 10.77
CA ASP A 67 15.50 1.16 11.46
C ASP A 67 15.39 -0.23 10.82
N LYS A 68 14.63 -0.37 9.72
CA LYS A 68 14.47 -1.63 8.99
C LYS A 68 15.55 -1.82 7.94
N ASP A 69 15.80 -3.07 7.56
CA ASP A 69 16.61 -3.38 6.39
C ASP A 69 15.87 -2.93 5.12
N MET A 70 16.62 -2.35 4.18
CA MET A 70 16.06 -1.67 3.01
C MET A 70 16.52 -2.35 1.72
N ILE A 71 15.66 -2.30 0.72
CA ILE A 71 15.92 -2.74 -0.65
C ILE A 71 15.57 -1.60 -1.60
N TYR A 72 16.42 -1.40 -2.61
CA TYR A 72 16.14 -0.45 -3.68
C TYR A 72 15.31 -1.14 -4.75
N ARG A 73 14.20 -0.53 -5.14
CA ARG A 73 13.30 -0.98 -6.22
C ARG A 73 13.50 -0.11 -7.45
N PRO A 74 14.22 -0.59 -8.49
CA PRO A 74 14.56 0.22 -9.66
C PRO A 74 13.35 0.70 -10.48
N ASP A 75 12.31 -0.13 -10.55
CA ASP A 75 11.03 0.16 -11.22
C ASP A 75 10.30 1.35 -10.59
N MET A 76 10.40 1.50 -9.27
CA MET A 76 9.79 2.60 -8.51
C MET A 76 10.79 3.72 -8.17
N ARG A 77 12.08 3.52 -8.47
CA ARG A 77 13.21 4.40 -8.11
C ARG A 77 13.26 4.80 -6.63
N GLN A 78 12.87 3.90 -5.73
CA GLN A 78 12.74 4.20 -4.29
C GLN A 78 13.30 3.11 -3.40
N TRP A 79 13.59 3.47 -2.15
CA TRP A 79 13.97 2.53 -1.09
C TRP A 79 12.75 2.11 -0.28
N LEU A 80 12.58 0.80 -0.12
CA LEU A 80 11.53 0.21 0.72
C LEU A 80 12.17 -0.67 1.79
N CYS A 81 11.50 -0.81 2.92
CA CYS A 81 11.92 -1.87 3.83
C CYS A 81 11.62 -3.23 3.20
N ILE A 82 12.43 -4.23 3.55
CA ILE A 82 12.30 -5.60 2.99
C ILE A 82 10.88 -6.14 3.20
N GLU A 83 10.25 -5.85 4.34
CA GLU A 83 8.88 -6.27 4.65
C GLU A 83 7.86 -5.66 3.67
N CYS A 84 7.85 -4.32 3.51
CA CYS A 84 6.94 -3.67 2.56
C CYS A 84 7.20 -4.12 1.11
N ASN A 85 8.46 -4.32 0.71
CA ASN A 85 8.75 -4.87 -0.61
C ASN A 85 8.23 -6.30 -0.77
N SER A 86 8.38 -7.14 0.26
CA SER A 86 7.89 -8.52 0.25
C SER A 86 6.36 -8.56 0.13
N GLU A 87 5.68 -7.65 0.83
CA GLU A 87 4.24 -7.47 0.73
C GLU A 87 3.82 -7.06 -0.69
N LEU A 88 4.49 -6.06 -1.28
CA LEU A 88 4.23 -5.66 -2.67
C LEU A 88 4.43 -6.80 -3.67
N VAL A 89 5.52 -7.56 -3.54
CA VAL A 89 5.79 -8.72 -4.40
C VAL A 89 4.71 -9.80 -4.21
N TYR A 90 4.30 -10.06 -2.97
CA TYR A 90 3.24 -11.00 -2.65
C TYR A 90 1.91 -10.60 -3.32
N PHE A 91 1.48 -9.34 -3.19
CA PHE A 91 0.21 -8.89 -3.75
C PHE A 91 0.24 -8.74 -5.28
N ALA A 92 1.38 -8.36 -5.88
CA ALA A 92 1.55 -8.39 -7.33
C ALA A 92 1.41 -9.81 -7.89
N LYS A 93 2.00 -10.80 -7.20
CA LYS A 93 1.86 -12.22 -7.54
C LYS A 93 0.40 -12.67 -7.38
N LEU A 94 -0.22 -12.38 -6.24
CA LEU A 94 -1.61 -12.73 -5.95
C LEU A 94 -2.57 -12.16 -7.01
N ARG A 95 -2.37 -10.91 -7.44
CA ARG A 95 -3.17 -10.28 -8.51
C ARG A 95 -3.01 -10.99 -9.86
N THR A 96 -1.80 -11.46 -10.18
CA THR A 96 -1.53 -12.17 -11.43
C THR A 96 -2.11 -13.60 -11.41
N GLU A 97 -2.15 -14.22 -10.24
CA GLU A 97 -2.66 -15.59 -10.05
C GLU A 97 -4.17 -15.65 -9.78
N LEU A 98 -4.83 -14.50 -9.60
CA LEU A 98 -6.26 -14.43 -9.31
C LEU A 98 -7.07 -15.00 -10.50
N GLN A 99 -7.79 -16.09 -10.25
CA GLN A 99 -8.63 -16.76 -11.25
C GLN A 99 -10.02 -16.14 -11.30
N MET A 100 -10.10 -14.85 -11.62
CA MET A 100 -11.35 -14.11 -11.71
C MET A 100 -11.28 -13.14 -12.90
N ASP A 101 -12.17 -13.33 -13.87
CA ASP A 101 -12.18 -12.52 -15.08
C ASP A 101 -12.62 -11.08 -14.78
N ALA A 102 -12.13 -10.14 -15.59
CA ALA A 102 -12.46 -8.72 -15.44
C ALA A 102 -13.98 -8.45 -15.50
N SER A 103 -14.73 -9.21 -16.32
CA SER A 103 -16.20 -9.12 -16.40
C SER A 103 -16.89 -9.56 -15.10
N VAL A 104 -16.34 -10.58 -14.42
CA VAL A 104 -16.85 -11.05 -13.13
C VAL A 104 -16.55 -10.01 -12.05
N ILE A 105 -15.37 -9.39 -12.09
CA ILE A 105 -15.00 -8.32 -11.17
C ILE A 105 -15.90 -7.08 -11.36
N ASP A 106 -16.14 -6.66 -12.60
CA ASP A 106 -17.03 -5.55 -12.93
C ASP A 106 -18.48 -5.82 -12.46
N GLU A 107 -19.01 -7.01 -12.76
CA GLU A 107 -20.34 -7.42 -12.31
C GLU A 107 -20.44 -7.47 -10.78
N PHE A 108 -19.40 -7.93 -10.09
CA PHE A 108 -19.34 -7.91 -8.63
C PHE A 108 -19.47 -6.48 -8.09
N PHE A 109 -18.70 -5.52 -8.61
CA PHE A 109 -18.76 -4.14 -8.15
C PHE A 109 -20.10 -3.46 -8.46
N LYS A 110 -20.74 -3.79 -9.60
CA LYS A 110 -22.10 -3.33 -9.93
C LYS A 110 -23.13 -3.83 -8.92
N ARG A 111 -23.07 -5.11 -8.55
CA ARG A 111 -23.98 -5.69 -7.53
C ARG A 111 -23.72 -5.13 -6.15
N LEU A 112 -22.45 -5.04 -5.75
CA LEU A 112 -22.07 -4.55 -4.43
C LEU A 112 -22.44 -3.06 -4.24
N SER A 113 -22.30 -2.25 -5.29
CA SER A 113 -22.70 -0.83 -5.25
C SER A 113 -24.20 -0.60 -5.47
N GLY A 114 -24.92 -1.62 -5.95
CA GLY A 114 -26.35 -1.62 -6.24
C GLY A 114 -27.24 -2.06 -5.07
N GLU A 115 -28.42 -2.59 -5.39
CA GLU A 115 -29.46 -2.97 -4.41
C GLU A 115 -29.11 -4.25 -3.64
N GLU A 116 -28.29 -5.14 -4.22
CA GLU A 116 -27.84 -6.39 -3.57
C GLU A 116 -26.77 -6.16 -2.49
N GLY A 117 -26.10 -5.01 -2.52
CA GLY A 117 -24.97 -4.71 -1.64
C GLY A 117 -25.17 -3.50 -0.76
N VAL A 118 -24.14 -2.67 -0.66
CA VAL A 118 -24.15 -1.49 0.22
C VAL A 118 -25.05 -0.38 -0.32
N GLY A 119 -25.27 -0.30 -1.63
CA GLY A 119 -26.09 0.74 -2.27
C GLY A 119 -25.47 2.13 -2.16
N ILE A 120 -25.03 2.72 -3.27
CA ILE A 120 -24.40 4.07 -3.30
C ILE A 120 -25.26 5.13 -2.58
N LYS A 121 -26.58 5.08 -2.75
CA LYS A 121 -27.53 6.01 -2.09
C LYS A 121 -27.54 5.87 -0.56
N ASN A 122 -27.23 4.69 -0.04
CA ASN A 122 -27.18 4.42 1.39
C ASN A 122 -25.81 4.82 1.97
N ILE A 123 -24.72 4.71 1.20
CA ILE A 123 -23.37 5.10 1.63
C ILE A 123 -23.32 6.61 1.95
N ILE A 124 -23.91 7.43 1.07
CA ILE A 124 -23.90 8.90 1.18
C ILE A 124 -24.76 9.39 2.36
N ARG A 125 -25.73 8.60 2.83
CA ARG A 125 -26.68 8.98 3.90
C ARG A 125 -26.21 8.64 5.32
N SER A 126 -24.93 8.32 5.51
CA SER A 126 -24.22 8.27 6.81
C SER A 126 -24.65 7.22 7.84
N SER A 127 -25.47 6.22 7.47
CA SER A 127 -26.00 5.22 8.43
C SER A 127 -25.79 3.76 8.05
N ILE A 128 -24.94 3.45 7.05
CA ILE A 128 -24.56 2.05 6.81
C ILE A 128 -23.69 1.57 7.96
N LYS A 129 -24.28 0.78 8.86
CA LYS A 129 -23.56 -0.15 9.72
C LYS A 129 -22.95 -1.22 8.83
N CYS A 130 -21.79 -0.95 8.24
CA CYS A 130 -21.05 -2.01 7.58
C CYS A 130 -20.78 -3.07 8.66
N GLY A 131 -21.05 -4.34 8.36
CA GLY A 131 -20.98 -5.45 9.32
C GLY A 131 -19.56 -5.79 9.80
N GLY A 132 -18.67 -4.81 9.88
CA GLY A 132 -17.26 -4.94 10.19
C GLY A 132 -16.47 -5.66 9.09
N GLN A 133 -15.32 -6.21 9.50
CA GLN A 133 -14.32 -6.85 8.63
C GLN A 133 -14.72 -8.25 8.13
N SER A 134 -16.01 -8.61 8.19
CA SER A 134 -16.48 -9.95 7.86
C SER A 134 -16.90 -10.12 6.39
N TYR A 135 -17.07 -9.00 5.67
CA TYR A 135 -17.47 -8.92 4.26
C TYR A 135 -18.74 -9.74 3.91
N PRO A 136 -19.82 -9.67 4.72
CA PRO A 136 -20.96 -10.57 4.56
C PRO A 136 -21.61 -10.43 3.18
N LEU A 137 -21.80 -9.19 2.70
CA LEU A 137 -22.42 -8.92 1.41
C LEU A 137 -21.50 -9.35 0.27
N SER A 138 -20.22 -9.02 0.33
CA SER A 138 -19.27 -9.40 -0.71
C SER A 138 -19.18 -10.93 -0.86
N LYS A 139 -19.11 -11.68 0.24
CA LYS A 139 -19.08 -13.15 0.22
C LYS A 139 -20.37 -13.74 -0.33
N GLU A 140 -21.52 -13.19 0.05
CA GLU A 140 -22.82 -13.62 -0.45
C GLU A 140 -22.94 -13.41 -1.96
N ILE A 141 -22.59 -12.22 -2.46
CA ILE A 141 -22.61 -11.88 -3.88
C ILE A 141 -21.66 -12.79 -4.67
N LEU A 142 -20.41 -12.94 -4.24
CA LEU A 142 -19.43 -13.80 -4.91
C LEU A 142 -19.87 -15.27 -4.95
N SER A 143 -20.51 -15.75 -3.87
CA SER A 143 -21.05 -17.11 -3.82
C SER A 143 -22.21 -17.30 -4.79
N ARG A 144 -23.11 -16.31 -4.90
CA ARG A 144 -24.20 -16.30 -5.92
C ARG A 144 -23.67 -16.24 -7.34
N MET A 145 -22.53 -15.60 -7.56
CA MET A 145 -21.82 -15.56 -8.85
C MET A 145 -21.07 -16.86 -9.17
N GLY A 146 -21.08 -17.84 -8.27
CA GLY A 146 -20.40 -19.13 -8.47
C GLY A 146 -18.87 -19.06 -8.31
N VAL A 147 -18.34 -18.01 -7.69
CA VAL A 147 -16.90 -17.88 -7.44
C VAL A 147 -16.51 -18.84 -6.32
N LYS A 148 -15.48 -19.67 -6.54
CA LYS A 148 -14.97 -20.62 -5.55
C LYS A 148 -14.42 -19.91 -4.33
N GLN A 149 -14.60 -20.49 -3.14
CA GLN A 149 -14.19 -19.88 -1.87
C GLN A 149 -12.71 -19.46 -1.86
N GLU A 150 -11.81 -20.28 -2.42
CA GLU A 150 -10.39 -19.93 -2.46
C GLU A 150 -10.13 -18.66 -3.28
N VAL A 151 -10.85 -18.48 -4.39
CA VAL A 151 -10.76 -17.28 -5.24
C VAL A 151 -11.39 -16.08 -4.53
N GLN A 152 -12.50 -16.28 -3.81
CA GLN A 152 -13.11 -15.22 -2.99
C GLN A 152 -12.13 -14.71 -1.94
N ASP A 153 -11.47 -15.60 -1.21
CA ASP A 153 -10.53 -15.23 -0.15
C ASP A 153 -9.31 -14.47 -0.71
N GLN A 154 -8.80 -14.89 -1.87
CA GLN A 154 -7.72 -14.18 -2.56
C GLN A 154 -8.16 -12.79 -3.04
N PHE A 155 -9.34 -12.69 -3.64
CA PHE A 155 -9.91 -11.43 -4.11
C PHE A 155 -10.15 -10.45 -2.97
N LEU A 156 -10.81 -10.89 -1.89
CA LEU A 156 -11.06 -10.05 -0.71
C LEU A 156 -9.77 -9.63 -0.01
N LYS A 157 -8.73 -10.49 0.00
CA LYS A 157 -7.41 -10.13 0.50
C LYS A 157 -6.75 -9.04 -0.35
N LEU A 158 -6.92 -9.07 -1.67
CA LEU A 158 -6.49 -7.97 -2.55
C LEU A 158 -7.29 -6.69 -2.29
N CYS A 159 -8.61 -6.79 -2.14
CA CYS A 159 -9.44 -5.63 -1.81
C CYS A 159 -8.99 -4.99 -0.49
N GLN A 160 -8.72 -5.79 0.54
CA GLN A 160 -8.19 -5.31 1.82
C GLN A 160 -6.85 -4.59 1.66
N HIS A 161 -5.95 -5.13 0.83
CA HIS A 161 -4.67 -4.49 0.52
C HIS A 161 -4.83 -3.11 -0.14
N TYR A 162 -5.86 -2.96 -0.97
CA TYR A 162 -6.23 -1.68 -1.59
C TYR A 162 -7.20 -0.83 -0.74
N GLY A 163 -7.22 -1.07 0.58
CA GLY A 163 -7.96 -0.25 1.54
C GLY A 163 -9.44 -0.59 1.68
N GLY A 164 -9.89 -1.74 1.18
CA GLY A 164 -11.25 -2.25 1.33
C GLY A 164 -11.42 -3.13 2.57
N HIS A 165 -11.52 -2.55 3.78
CA HIS A 165 -11.67 -3.32 5.03
C HIS A 165 -13.12 -3.64 5.42
N CYS A 166 -14.09 -3.08 4.70
CA CYS A 166 -15.52 -3.40 4.75
C CYS A 166 -16.10 -3.44 3.33
N ASP A 167 -17.32 -3.96 3.17
CA ASP A 167 -18.06 -3.92 1.89
C ASP A 167 -18.14 -2.49 1.31
N CYS A 168 -18.29 -1.48 2.18
CA CYS A 168 -18.29 -0.07 1.79
C CYS A 168 -16.97 0.40 1.19
N GLU A 169 -15.86 0.11 1.88
CA GLU A 169 -14.52 0.51 1.49
C GLU A 169 -14.02 -0.29 0.29
N ILE A 170 -14.53 -1.50 0.06
CA ILE A 170 -14.29 -2.22 -1.18
C ILE A 170 -14.78 -1.38 -2.37
N VAL A 171 -15.98 -0.81 -2.28
CA VAL A 171 -16.54 0.08 -3.31
C VAL A 171 -15.79 1.41 -3.38
N LEU A 172 -15.49 2.03 -2.24
CA LEU A 172 -14.92 3.39 -2.19
C LEU A 172 -13.42 3.45 -2.49
N ASN A 173 -12.65 2.44 -2.08
CA ASN A 173 -11.19 2.46 -2.11
C ASN A 173 -10.62 1.44 -3.09
N ALA A 174 -11.10 0.19 -3.05
CA ALA A 174 -10.50 -0.88 -3.84
C ALA A 174 -10.98 -0.91 -5.30
N ALA A 175 -12.22 -0.51 -5.57
CA ALA A 175 -12.85 -0.66 -6.89
C ALA A 175 -12.06 -0.01 -8.04
N SER A 176 -11.59 1.22 -7.89
CA SER A 176 -10.83 1.93 -8.93
C SER A 176 -9.59 1.16 -9.39
N VAL A 177 -8.90 0.50 -8.46
CA VAL A 177 -7.70 -0.30 -8.72
C VAL A 177 -7.97 -1.50 -9.63
N PHE A 178 -9.19 -2.05 -9.58
CA PHE A 178 -9.60 -3.19 -10.40
C PHE A 178 -10.28 -2.78 -11.69
N LEU A 179 -11.05 -1.69 -11.68
CA LEU A 179 -11.79 -1.19 -12.85
C LEU A 179 -10.91 -0.35 -13.79
N GLY A 180 -9.71 0.05 -13.35
CA GLY A 180 -8.80 0.85 -14.15
C GLY A 180 -9.21 2.31 -14.27
N GLU A 181 -9.97 2.79 -13.28
CA GLU A 181 -10.44 4.18 -13.14
C GLU A 181 -9.45 5.06 -12.37
#